data_AF-A0A1F6D1M2-F1
#
_entry.id   AF-A0A1F6D1M2-F1
#
_cell.length_a   1.000
_cell.length_b   1.000
_cell.length_c   1.000
_cell.angle_alpha   90.00
_cell.angle_beta   90.00
_cell.angle_gamma   90.00
#
_symmetry.space_group_name_H-M   'P 1'
#
loop_
_entity.id
_entity.type
_entity.pdbx_description
1 polymer ?
#
loop_
_entity_poly.entity_id
_entity_poly.type
_entity_poly.pdbx_seq_one_letter_code
_entity_poly.pdbx_strand_id
1 'polypeptide(L)' 'MKNTDFYSAHNIKHVDYKDIDILKQFLNPHGRLLTRRKTGLSAKHQRQVEQAVKRARFIGLLPFVSR' A
#
# COMPACT_ATOMS: atom_id res chain seq x y z
N MET A 1 5.21 -14.42 -11.70
CA MET A 1 5.32 -13.22 -10.81
C MET A 1 6.14 -12.19 -11.57
N LYS A 2 5.74 -10.92 -11.63
CA LYS A 2 6.50 -9.89 -12.35
C LYS A 2 7.92 -9.81 -11.75
N ASN A 3 8.95 -9.79 -12.60
CA ASN A 3 10.35 -9.66 -12.17
C ASN A 3 10.67 -8.28 -11.59
N THR A 4 9.76 -7.31 -11.74
CA THR A 4 9.87 -5.96 -11.21
C THR A 4 8.53 -5.55 -10.58
N ASP A 5 8.54 -5.24 -9.28
CA ASP A 5 7.37 -4.67 -8.59
C ASP A 5 7.50 -3.15 -8.46
N PHE A 6 6.46 -2.49 -7.94
CA PHE A 6 6.40 -1.03 -7.82
C PHE A 6 7.64 -0.43 -7.14
N TYR A 7 8.17 -1.12 -6.12
CA TYR A 7 9.34 -0.66 -5.38
C TYR A 7 10.58 -0.70 -6.25
N SER A 8 10.83 -1.83 -6.93
CA SER A 8 11.97 -1.96 -7.83
C SER A 8 11.89 -0.99 -9.02
N ALA A 9 10.68 -0.77 -9.56
CA ALA A 9 10.48 0.11 -10.72
C ALA A 9 10.74 1.60 -10.41
N HIS A 10 10.53 2.03 -9.15
CA HIS A 10 10.70 3.43 -8.74
C HIS A 10 11.91 3.61 -7.81
N ASN A 11 12.76 2.59 -7.64
CA ASN A 11 13.89 2.58 -6.70
C ASN A 11 13.49 2.97 -5.26
N ILE A 12 12.29 2.57 -4.84
CA ILE A 12 11.76 2.85 -3.50
C ILE A 12 12.27 1.80 -2.53
N LYS A 13 12.94 2.24 -1.46
CA LYS A 13 13.40 1.36 -0.37
C LYS A 13 12.39 1.23 0.75
N HIS A 14 11.63 2.30 1.01
CA HIS A 14 10.65 2.34 2.08
C HIS A 14 9.43 3.17 1.70
N VAL A 15 8.24 2.71 2.12
CA VAL A 15 6.99 3.48 2.10
C VAL A 15 6.56 3.66 3.56
N ASP A 16 6.50 4.90 4.00
CA ASP A 16 6.06 5.31 5.33
C ASP A 16 4.53 5.40 5.39
N TYR A 17 3.96 5.40 6.60
CA TYR A 17 2.53 5.60 6.79
C TYR A 17 2.07 7.03 6.43
N LYS A 18 3.01 7.98 6.33
CA LYS A 18 2.76 9.37 5.92
C LYS A 18 2.71 9.56 4.41
N ASP A 19 3.12 8.56 3.62
CA ASP A 19 3.13 8.63 2.15
C ASP A 19 1.72 8.37 1.58
N ILE A 20 0.76 9.18 1.96
CA ILE A 20 -0.69 8.96 1.73
C ILE A 20 -0.99 8.75 0.24
N ASP A 21 -0.35 9.52 -0.63
CA ASP A 21 -0.61 9.46 -2.07
C ASP A 21 -0.12 8.15 -2.69
N ILE A 22 0.97 7.57 -2.16
CA ILE A 22 1.44 6.24 -2.55
C ILE A 22 0.49 5.18 -1.98
N LEU A 23 0.12 5.29 -0.69
CA LEU A 23 -0.73 4.31 -0.02
C LEU A 23 -2.13 4.20 -0.65
N LYS A 24 -2.70 5.31 -1.15
CA LYS A 24 -3.99 5.34 -1.84
C LYS A 24 -4.01 4.45 -3.10
N GLN A 25 -2.88 4.29 -3.79
CA GLN A 25 -2.78 3.43 -4.98
C GLN A 25 -2.99 1.93 -4.65
N PHE A 26 -2.80 1.55 -3.38
CA PHE A 26 -2.98 0.17 -2.91
C PHE A 26 -4.35 -0.06 -2.26
N LEU A 27 -5.24 0.95 -2.25
CA LEU A 27 -6.61 0.82 -1.78
C LEU A 27 -7.58 0.68 -2.96
N ASN A 28 -8.70 0.01 -2.73
CA ASN A 28 -9.85 0.08 -3.63
C ASN A 28 -10.69 1.35 -3.33
N PRO A 29 -11.68 1.69 -4.18
CA PRO A 29 -12.52 2.86 -3.98
C PRO A 29 -13.23 2.88 -2.62
N HIS A 30 -13.57 1.71 -2.06
CA HIS A 30 -14.19 1.57 -0.74
C HIS A 30 -13.19 1.67 0.43
N GLY A 31 -11.95 2.05 0.17
CA GLY A 31 -10.90 2.20 1.18
C GLY A 31 -10.32 0.87 1.70
N ARG A 32 -10.69 -0.29 1.16
CA ARG A 32 -10.13 -1.61 1.52
C ARG A 32 -8.78 -1.81 0.83
N LEU A 33 -7.86 -2.49 1.50
CA LEU A 33 -6.55 -2.79 0.90
C LEU A 33 -6.69 -3.83 -0.22
N LEU A 34 -6.02 -3.59 -1.35
CA LEU A 34 -5.95 -4.52 -2.46
C LEU A 34 -5.11 -5.75 -2.10
N THR A 35 -5.52 -6.91 -2.61
CA THR A 35 -4.78 -8.16 -2.42
C THR A 35 -3.46 -8.13 -3.18
N ARG A 36 -2.47 -8.91 -2.74
CA ARG A 36 -1.16 -9.01 -3.39
C ARG A 36 -1.23 -9.29 -4.90
N ARG A 37 -2.19 -10.12 -5.32
CA ARG A 37 -2.41 -10.43 -6.75
C ARG A 37 -2.81 -9.19 -7.56
N LYS A 38 -3.57 -8.28 -6.95
CA LYS A 38 -4.01 -7.02 -7.58
C LYS A 38 -2.94 -5.93 -7.49
N THR A 39 -2.21 -5.83 -6.37
CA THR A 39 -1.12 -4.85 -6.22
C THR A 39 0.12 -5.21 -7.03
N GLY A 40 0.34 -6.51 -7.30
CA GLY A 40 1.54 -6.98 -8.02
C GLY A 40 2.83 -6.91 -7.20
N LEU A 41 2.74 -6.61 -5.90
CA LEU A 41 3.90 -6.49 -5.01
C LEU A 41 4.52 -7.84 -4.68
N SER A 42 5.83 -7.85 -4.40
CA SER A 42 6.47 -8.96 -3.71
C SER A 42 5.83 -9.18 -2.33
N ALA A 43 5.99 -10.38 -1.75
CA ALA A 43 5.44 -10.67 -0.43
C ALA A 43 6.01 -9.74 0.66
N LYS A 44 7.28 -9.34 0.53
CA LYS A 44 7.95 -8.41 1.44
C LYS A 44 7.33 -7.02 1.37
N HIS A 45 7.24 -6.46 0.16
CA HIS A 45 6.69 -5.11 -0.03
C HIS A 45 5.20 -5.04 0.30
N GLN A 46 4.43 -6.08 0.01
CA GLN A 46 3.02 -6.16 0.42
C GLN A 46 2.84 -6.03 1.95
N ARG A 47 3.63 -6.78 2.74
CA ARG A 47 3.58 -6.69 4.22
C ARG A 47 3.95 -5.30 4.73
N GLN A 48 4.91 -4.66 4.07
CA GLN A 48 5.32 -3.29 4.40
C GLN A 48 4.20 -2.28 4.14
N VAL A 49 3.58 -2.32 2.96
CA VAL A 49 2.41 -1.49 2.63
C VAL A 49 1.26 -1.76 3.60
N GLU A 50 0.98 -3.02 3.95
CA GLU A 50 -0.05 -3.38 4.92
C GLU A 50 0.16 -2.71 6.28
N GLN A 51 1.40 -2.72 6.79
CA GLN A 51 1.74 -2.06 8.05
C GLN A 51 1.64 -0.54 7.95
N ALA A 52 2.09 0.05 6.84
CA ALA A 52 1.96 1.49 6.60
C ALA A 52 0.49 1.92 6.54
N VAL A 53 -0.36 1.21 5.79
CA VAL A 53 -1.81 1.48 5.72
C VAL A 53 -2.48 1.34 7.07
N LYS A 54 -2.16 0.29 7.86
CA LYS A 54 -2.72 0.11 9.20
C LYS A 54 -2.36 1.26 10.13
N ARG A 55 -1.10 1.72 10.10
CA ARG A 55 -0.65 2.88 10.89
C ARG A 55 -1.35 4.17 10.43
N ALA A 56 -1.40 4.41 9.12
CA ALA A 56 -2.08 5.58 8.55
C ALA A 56 -3.56 5.65 8.94
N ARG A 57 -4.25 4.50 8.93
CA ARG A 57 -5.65 4.42 9.39
C ARG A 57 -5.82 4.70 10.87
N PHE A 58 -4.91 4.19 11.70
CA PHE A 58 -4.96 4.40 13.16
C PHE A 58 -4.89 5.87 13.54
N ILE A 59 -4.09 6.67 12.84
CA ILE A 59 -3.94 8.11 13.10
C ILE A 59 -4.86 9.00 12.24
N GLY A 60 -5.80 8.42 11.49
CA GLY A 60 -6.79 9.16 10.71
C GLY A 60 -6.33 9.72 9.35
N LEU A 61 -5.17 9.30 8.82
CA LEU A 61 -4.71 9.71 7.49
C LEU A 61 -5.40 8.96 6.35
N LEU A 62 -5.89 7.74 6.60
CA LEU A 62 -6.62 6.93 5.63
C LEU A 62 -7.91 6.38 6.24
N PRO A 63 -8.99 6.26 5.45
CA PRO A 63 -10.23 5.66 5.94
C PRO A 63 -10.12 4.14 6.09
N PHE A 64 -10.87 3.57 7.03
CA PHE A 64 -11.12 2.13 7.10
C PHE A 64 -12.14 1.67 6.04
N VAL A 65 -13.16 2.51 5.82
CA VAL A 65 -14.23 2.32 4.83
C VAL A 65 -14.49 3.68 4.19
N SER A 66 -14.58 3.70 2.87
CA SER A 66 -15.00 4.87 2.09
C SER A 66 -16.29 4.53 1.34
N ARG A 67 -17.13 5.54 1.12
CA ARG A 67 -18.47 5.40 0.52
C ARG A 67 -18.37 5.26 -0.99
#